data_AF-A0A377HA14-F1
#
_entry.id   AF-A0A377HA14-F1
#
_cell.length_a   1.000
_cell.length_b   1.000
_cell.length_c   1.000
_cell.angle_alpha   90.00
_cell.angle_beta   90.00
_cell.angle_gamma   90.00
#
_symmetry.space_group_name_H-M   'P 1'
#
loop_
_entity.id
_entity.type
_entity.pdbx_description
1 polymer ?
#
loop_
_entity_poly.entity_id
_entity_poly.type
_entity_poly.pdbx_seq_one_letter_code
_entity_poly.pdbx_strand_id
1 'polypeptide(L)' 'MSTNRSFPGQPGYSRQFHPAGGSKAADFYSRGKDLSDVTLGQFAGKRKVLNIFPEY' A
#
# COMPACT_ATOMS: atom_id res chain seq x y z
N MET A 1 -0.69 13.59 -2.14
CA MET A 1 0.45 14.18 -2.88
C MET A 1 1.02 13.09 -3.79
N SER A 2 1.30 13.38 -5.06
CA SER A 2 1.91 12.41 -6.00
C SER A 2 3.42 12.57 -5.95
N THR A 3 4.16 11.48 -5.78
CA THR A 3 5.63 11.48 -5.80
C THR A 3 6.17 10.58 -6.91
N ASN A 4 7.24 11.03 -7.56
CA ASN A 4 7.99 10.26 -8.55
C ASN A 4 9.18 9.60 -7.85
N ARG A 5 9.27 8.26 -7.92
CA ARG A 5 10.47 7.51 -7.51
C ARG A 5 11.17 6.95 -8.74
N SER A 6 12.50 6.95 -8.71
CA SER A 6 13.39 6.38 -9.72
C SER A 6 14.08 5.13 -9.17
N PHE A 7 14.35 4.17 -10.06
CA PHE A 7 15.22 3.03 -9.78
C PHE A 7 16.64 3.35 -10.27
N PRO A 8 17.71 2.96 -9.55
CA PRO A 8 19.07 3.19 -10.00
C PRO A 8 19.28 2.61 -11.41
N GLY A 9 19.74 3.44 -12.35
CA GLY A 9 20.03 3.02 -13.73
C GLY A 9 18.81 2.91 -14.66
N GLN A 10 17.58 3.17 -14.20
CA GLN A 10 16.39 3.16 -15.05
C GLN A 10 15.55 4.44 -14.85
N PRO A 11 15.24 5.20 -15.91
CA PRO A 11 14.25 6.29 -15.84
C PRO A 11 12.83 5.72 -15.84
N GLY A 12 12.52 4.87 -14.86
CA GLY A 12 11.16 4.41 -14.59
C GLY A 12 10.54 5.32 -13.52
N TYR A 13 9.56 6.14 -13.90
CA TYR A 13 8.77 6.94 -12.95
C TYR A 13 7.52 6.16 -12.55
N SER A 14 7.46 5.65 -11.32
CA SER A 14 6.18 5.19 -10.75
C SER A 14 5.47 6.37 -10.11
N ARG A 15 4.25 6.70 -10.56
CA ARG A 15 3.35 7.58 -9.78
C ARG A 15 2.83 6.78 -8.60
N GLN A 16 3.18 7.19 -7.39
CA GLN A 16 2.59 6.62 -6.18
C GLN A 16 1.79 7.68 -5.44
N PHE A 17 0.56 7.32 -5.07
CA PHE A 17 -0.28 8.12 -4.19
C PHE A 17 -0.12 7.61 -2.76
N HIS A 18 0.43 8.46 -1.89
CA HIS A 18 0.51 8.17 -0.46
C HIS A 18 -0.60 8.93 0.26
N PRO A 19 -1.38 8.26 1.15
CA PRO A 19 -2.35 8.95 1.99
C PRO A 19 -1.63 9.96 2.89
N ALA A 20 -2.16 11.17 2.96
CA ALA A 20 -1.64 12.19 3.87
C ALA A 20 -2.01 11.85 5.32
N GLY A 21 -1.20 12.32 6.28
CA GLY A 21 -1.55 12.19 7.70
C GLY A 21 -2.94 12.77 8.00
N GLY A 22 -3.75 12.04 8.77
CA GLY A 22 -5.12 12.44 9.11
C GLY A 22 -6.17 12.11 8.05
N SER A 23 -5.78 11.72 6.83
CA SER A 23 -6.74 11.23 5.83
C SER A 23 -7.25 9.83 6.17
N LYS A 24 -8.52 9.55 5.85
CA LYS A 24 -9.07 8.20 5.98
C LYS A 24 -8.35 7.27 5.00
N ALA A 25 -7.83 6.16 5.50
CA ALA A 25 -7.25 5.12 4.66
C ALA A 25 -8.32 4.54 3.72
N ALA A 26 -7.98 4.39 2.45
CA ALA A 26 -8.82 3.68 1.49
C ALA A 26 -8.96 2.21 1.90
N ASP A 27 -10.10 1.62 1.58
CA ASP A 27 -10.28 0.18 1.74
C ASP A 27 -9.41 -0.58 0.72
N PHE A 28 -9.03 -1.81 1.05
CA PHE A 28 -8.24 -2.66 0.17
C PHE A 28 -8.67 -4.11 0.28
N TYR A 29 -8.40 -4.86 -0.78
CA TYR A 29 -8.52 -6.30 -0.86
C TYR A 29 -7.14 -6.86 -1.15
N SER A 30 -6.64 -7.73 -0.29
CA SER A 30 -5.39 -8.47 -0.52
C SER A 30 -5.64 -9.96 -0.38
N ARG A 31 -4.81 -10.77 -1.04
CA ARG A 31 -4.82 -12.22 -0.90
C ARG A 31 -4.02 -12.61 0.34
N GLY A 32 -4.65 -13.35 1.24
CA GLY A 32 -3.99 -14.02 2.35
C GLY A 32 -3.09 -15.16 1.87
N LYS A 33 -2.28 -15.70 2.77
CA LYS A 33 -1.39 -16.84 2.47
C LYS A 33 -2.17 -18.08 2.04
N ASP A 34 -3.35 -18.26 2.62
CA ASP A 34 -4.30 -19.33 2.31
C ASP A 34 -5.18 -19.01 1.10
N LEU A 35 -4.85 -17.95 0.36
CA LEU A 35 -5.60 -17.46 -0.79
C LEU A 35 -7.01 -16.96 -0.44
N SER A 36 -7.30 -16.69 0.83
CA SER A 36 -8.53 -16.01 1.24
C SER A 36 -8.46 -14.50 0.93
N ASP A 37 -9.62 -13.86 0.86
CA ASP A 37 -9.70 -12.41 0.71
C ASP A 37 -9.56 -11.74 2.08
N VAL A 38 -8.60 -10.82 2.19
CA VAL A 38 -8.29 -10.04 3.38
C VAL A 38 -8.66 -8.59 3.12
N THR A 39 -9.48 -8.01 4.01
CA THR A 39 -9.95 -6.62 3.90
C THR A 39 -9.49 -5.77 5.09
N LEU A 40 -9.41 -4.45 4.92
CA LEU A 40 -9.05 -3.55 6.02
C LEU A 40 -10.03 -3.68 7.20
N GLY A 41 -11.30 -3.97 6.94
CA GLY A 41 -12.34 -4.15 7.94
C GLY A 41 -12.06 -5.29 8.93
N GLN A 42 -11.37 -6.34 8.51
CA GLN A 42 -10.98 -7.46 9.38
C GLN A 42 -10.03 -7.03 10.52
N PHE A 43 -9.39 -5.85 10.39
CA PHE A 43 -8.49 -5.28 11.41
C PHE A 43 -9.13 -4.17 12.24
N ALA A 44 -10.47 -4.01 12.25
CA ALA A 44 -11.15 -2.98 13.04
C ALA A 44 -10.68 -2.93 14.51
N GLY A 45 -10.56 -1.72 15.06
CA GLY A 45 -10.10 -1.49 16.44
C GLY A 45 -8.59 -1.60 16.70
N LYS A 46 -7.78 -2.08 15.73
CA LYS A 46 -6.30 -2.22 15.91
C LYS A 46 -5.52 -1.04 15.31
N ARG A 47 -4.21 -0.94 15.57
CA ARG A 47 -3.30 -0.10 14.75
C ARG A 47 -2.70 -0.96 13.64
N LYS A 48 -2.57 -0.41 12.44
CA LYS A 48 -2.15 -1.15 11.24
C LYS A 48 -0.90 -0.48 10.70
N VAL A 49 0.11 -1.27 10.40
CA VAL A 49 1.33 -0.84 9.73
C VAL A 49 1.36 -1.58 8.40
N LEU A 50 1.20 -0.85 7.30
CA LEU A 50 1.22 -1.41 5.96
C LEU A 50 2.62 -1.24 5.36
N ASN A 51 3.36 -2.35 5.27
CA ASN A 51 4.69 -2.38 4.68
C ASN A 51 4.60 -2.81 3.21
N ILE A 52 4.84 -1.89 2.27
CA ILE A 52 4.69 -2.11 0.82
C ILE A 52 6.09 -2.16 0.19
N PHE A 53 6.43 -3.27 -0.45
CA PHE A 53 7.69 -3.49 -1.15
C PHE A 53 7.40 -4.13 -2.51
N PRO A 54 8.22 -3.85 -3.54
CA PRO A 54 8.14 -4.54 -4.82
C PRO A 54 8.59 -6.01 -4.68
N GLU A 55 8.03 -6.88 -5.52
CA GLU A 55 8.60 -8.21 -5.79
C GLU A 55 9.64 -8.03 -6.91
N TYR A 56 10.88 -8.43 -6.65
CA TYR A 56 11.97 -8.39 -7.64
C TYR A 56 12.12 -9.76 -8.30
#